data_AF-A0A7I7XPV5-F1
#
_entry.id   AF-A0A7I7XPV5-F1
#
_cell.length_a   1.000
_cell.length_b   1.000
_cell.length_c   1.000
_cell.angle_alpha   90.00
_cell.angle_beta   90.00
_cell.angle_gamma   90.00
#
_symmetry.space_group_name_H-M   'P 1'
#
loop_
_entity.id
_entity.type
_entity.pdbx_description
1 polymer ?
#
loop_
_entity_poly.entity_id
_entity_poly.type
_entity_poly.pdbx_seq_one_letter_code
_entity_poly.pdbx_strand_id
1 'polypeptide(L)'
;MSSWLYRIVVNCCLDRLRRNKTHAALPLGDDDCRIGDPTARVDTAIVVERALLRLPVDQRAVVVAVDMQGYSIAETARLLGIPEGTVKSRCSRARAKLAQSLASFDGVATAR
;
A
#
# COMPACT_ATOMS: atom_id res chain seq x y z
N MET A 1 5.74 -23.57 -2.82
CA MET A 1 6.23 -22.25 -2.37
C MET A 1 5.04 -21.28 -2.22
N SER A 2 4.08 -21.61 -1.36
CA SER A 2 2.76 -20.93 -1.36
C SER A 2 2.28 -20.53 0.05
N SER A 3 2.99 -20.95 1.10
CA SER A 3 2.54 -20.77 2.49
C SER A 3 2.60 -19.31 2.95
N TRP A 4 3.54 -18.52 2.43
CA TRP A 4 3.68 -17.10 2.79
C TRP A 4 2.65 -16.21 2.09
N LEU A 5 2.33 -16.48 0.81
CA LEU A 5 1.28 -15.78 0.07
C LEU A 5 -0.11 -16.08 0.66
N TYR A 6 -0.37 -17.35 1.03
CA TYR A 6 -1.57 -17.73 1.76
C TYR A 6 -1.69 -16.99 3.10
N ARG A 7 -0.60 -16.89 3.88
CA ARG A 7 -0.62 -16.12 5.15
C ARG A 7 -0.90 -14.64 4.95
N ILE A 8 -0.34 -14.00 3.92
CA ILE A 8 -0.63 -12.58 3.63
C ILE A 8 -2.11 -12.40 3.26
N VAL A 9 -2.64 -13.21 2.34
CA VAL A 9 -4.03 -13.09 1.90
C VAL A 9 -4.97 -13.32 3.08
N VAL A 10 -4.76 -14.38 3.86
CA VAL A 10 -5.56 -14.68 5.07
C VAL A 10 -5.48 -13.55 6.08
N ASN A 11 -4.28 -13.03 6.35
CA ASN A 11 -4.09 -11.97 7.33
C ASN A 11 -4.68 -10.63 6.85
N CYS A 12 -4.57 -10.28 5.57
CA CYS A 12 -5.22 -9.12 4.98
C CYS A 12 -6.75 -9.24 5.02
N CYS A 13 -7.30 -10.41 4.71
CA CYS A 13 -8.74 -10.66 4.79
C CYS A 13 -9.25 -10.56 6.23
N LEU A 14 -8.55 -11.17 7.19
CA LEU A 14 -8.91 -11.11 8.61
C LEU A 14 -8.83 -9.69 9.16
N ASP A 15 -7.82 -8.91 8.76
CA ASP A 15 -7.70 -7.55 9.25
C ASP A 15 -8.70 -6.60 8.60
N ARG A 16 -8.99 -6.77 7.29
CA ARG A 16 -10.08 -6.03 6.63
C ARG A 16 -11.43 -6.30 7.31
N LEU A 17 -11.67 -7.54 7.72
CA LEU A 17 -12.87 -7.90 8.48
C LEU A 17 -12.89 -7.29 9.89
N ARG A 18 -11.73 -7.18 10.56
CA ARG A 18 -11.61 -6.48 11.86
C ARG A 18 -11.87 -4.99 11.72
N ARG A 19 -11.22 -4.31 10.77
CA ARG A 19 -11.42 -2.88 10.52
C ARG A 19 -12.84 -2.55 10.09
N ASN A 20 -13.47 -3.38 9.26
CA ASN A 20 -14.87 -3.18 8.87
C ASN A 20 -15.84 -3.27 10.06
N LYS A 21 -15.49 -4.03 11.10
CA LYS A 21 -16.25 -4.07 12.37
C LYS A 21 -15.99 -2.83 13.24
N THR A 22 -14.77 -2.28 13.21
CA THR A 22 -14.42 -1.06 13.96
C THR A 22 -14.93 0.22 13.29
N HIS A 23 -15.06 0.24 11.97
CA HIS A 23 -15.65 1.34 11.17
C HIS A 23 -17.16 1.16 10.94
N ALA A 24 -17.88 0.64 11.93
CA ALA A 24 -19.34 0.65 11.89
C ALA A 24 -19.85 2.11 12.00
N ALA A 25 -20.14 2.69 10.84
CA ALA A 25 -20.93 3.89 10.57
C ALA A 25 -20.59 5.16 11.38
N LEU A 26 -19.73 6.01 10.83
CA LEU A 26 -19.83 7.47 11.07
C LEU A 26 -20.63 8.08 9.91
N PRO A 27 -21.64 8.92 10.18
CA PRO A 27 -22.39 9.60 9.12
C PRO A 27 -21.44 10.59 8.42
N LEU A 28 -21.37 10.49 7.08
CA LEU A 28 -20.63 11.44 6.26
C LEU A 28 -21.28 12.82 6.39
N GLY A 29 -20.58 13.75 7.03
CA GLY A 29 -20.90 15.18 6.92
C GLY A 29 -20.51 15.67 5.53
N ASP A 30 -21.41 16.43 4.91
CA ASP A 30 -21.19 17.12 3.63
C ASP A 30 -19.99 18.07 3.76
N ASP A 31 -18.82 17.60 3.33
CA ASP A 31 -17.67 18.45 3.07
C ASP A 31 -17.44 18.50 1.55
N ASP A 32 -17.51 19.72 1.03
CA ASP A 32 -17.52 20.11 -0.37
C ASP A 32 -16.37 19.45 -1.15
N CYS A 33 -16.64 18.28 -1.72
CA CYS A 33 -15.69 17.58 -2.56
C CYS A 33 -15.59 18.33 -3.89
N ARG A 34 -14.59 19.21 -4.02
CA ARG A 34 -14.11 19.65 -5.33
C ARG A 34 -13.70 18.40 -6.10
N ILE A 35 -14.57 17.92 -6.98
CA ILE A 35 -14.34 16.76 -7.83
C ILE A 35 -13.26 17.17 -8.85
N GLY A 36 -11.99 17.00 -8.47
CA GLY A 36 -10.89 17.02 -9.41
C GLY A 36 -11.11 15.96 -10.49
N ASP A 37 -10.62 16.22 -11.71
CA ASP A 37 -10.79 15.38 -12.89
C ASP A 37 -10.60 13.88 -12.55
N PRO A 38 -11.66 13.06 -12.64
CA PRO A 38 -11.61 11.63 -12.34
C PRO A 38 -10.53 10.89 -13.12
N THR A 39 -10.20 11.38 -14.32
CA THR A 39 -9.25 10.76 -15.24
C THR A 39 -7.83 10.77 -14.66
N ALA A 40 -7.38 11.90 -14.12
CA ALA A 40 -6.05 12.03 -13.52
C ALA A 40 -5.88 11.12 -12.28
N ARG A 41 -6.95 10.91 -11.51
CA ARG A 41 -6.95 9.99 -10.36
C ARG A 41 -6.81 8.54 -10.79
N VAL A 42 -7.47 8.15 -11.88
CA VAL A 42 -7.39 6.78 -12.44
C VAL A 42 -5.99 6.52 -13.01
N ASP A 43 -5.42 7.47 -13.74
CA ASP A 43 -4.07 7.34 -14.30
C ASP A 43 -3.01 7.18 -13.19
N THR A 44 -3.12 7.96 -12.12
CA THR A 44 -2.22 7.87 -10.97
C THR A 44 -2.32 6.51 -10.28
N ALA A 45 -3.53 5.97 -10.09
CA ALA A 45 -3.74 4.67 -9.48
C ALA A 45 -3.10 3.53 -10.29
N ILE A 46 -3.24 3.56 -11.62
CA ILE A 46 -2.65 2.56 -12.53
C ILE A 46 -1.12 2.60 -12.47
N VAL A 47 -0.52 3.80 -12.43
CA VAL A 47 0.94 3.96 -12.33
C VAL A 47 1.47 3.41 -11.01
N VAL A 48 0.80 3.72 -9.89
CA VAL A 48 1.18 3.22 -8.56
C VAL A 48 1.05 1.70 -8.48
N GLU A 49 -0.03 1.13 -9.00
CA GLU A 49 -0.22 -0.33 -9.02
C GLU A 49 0.91 -1.03 -9.79
N ARG A 50 1.25 -0.54 -10.99
CA ARG A 50 2.36 -1.07 -11.79
C ARG A 50 3.71 -0.95 -11.07
N ALA A 51 3.96 0.17 -10.40
CA ALA A 51 5.18 0.38 -9.62
C ALA A 51 5.28 -0.61 -8.45
N LEU A 52 4.17 -0.84 -7.73
CA LEU A 52 4.11 -1.83 -6.65
C LEU A 52 4.33 -3.26 -7.16
N LEU A 53 3.76 -3.61 -8.32
CA LEU A 53 3.92 -4.95 -8.91
C LEU A 53 5.37 -5.28 -9.27
N ARG A 54 6.21 -4.27 -9.55
CA ARG A 54 7.66 -4.43 -9.80
C ARG A 54 8.48 -4.71 -8.55
N LEU A 55 7.94 -4.47 -7.35
CA LEU A 55 8.63 -4.79 -6.11
C LEU A 55 8.63 -6.31 -5.86
N PRO A 56 9.73 -6.85 -5.29
CA PRO A 56 9.70 -8.17 -4.68
C PRO A 56 8.52 -8.29 -3.70
N VAL A 57 7.86 -9.45 -3.69
CA VAL A 57 6.62 -9.64 -2.92
C VAL A 57 6.82 -9.30 -1.43
N ASP A 58 7.97 -9.68 -0.88
CA ASP A 58 8.43 -9.35 0.48
C ASP A 58 8.52 -7.87 0.78
N GLN A 59 8.86 -7.04 -0.20
CA GLN A 59 8.95 -5.57 -0.07
C GLN A 59 7.58 -4.92 -0.27
N ARG A 60 6.81 -5.42 -1.24
CA ARG A 60 5.44 -4.98 -1.52
C ARG A 60 4.54 -5.17 -0.30
N ALA A 61 4.58 -6.34 0.33
CA ALA A 61 3.72 -6.66 1.48
C ALA A 61 3.91 -5.66 2.63
N VAL A 62 5.14 -5.24 2.90
CA VAL A 62 5.44 -4.31 4.00
C VAL A 62 5.01 -2.88 3.69
N VAL A 63 5.25 -2.41 2.47
CA VAL A 63 4.81 -1.07 2.05
C VAL A 63 3.30 -0.97 1.97
N VAL A 64 2.62 -1.99 1.45
CA VAL A 64 1.16 -2.02 1.44
C VAL A 64 0.63 -1.97 2.88
N ALA A 65 1.19 -2.76 3.79
CA ALA A 65 0.78 -2.76 5.18
C ALA A 65 1.01 -1.39 5.87
N VAL A 66 2.21 -0.83 5.76
CA VAL A 66 2.55 0.42 6.48
C VAL A 66 1.96 1.63 5.79
N ASP A 67 2.22 1.81 4.50
CA ASP A 67 1.96 3.08 3.80
C ASP A 67 0.53 3.15 3.23
N MET A 68 -0.07 2.02 2.82
CA MET A 68 -1.45 2.01 2.27
C MET A 68 -2.51 1.62 3.29
N GLN A 69 -2.19 0.69 4.19
CA GLN A 69 -3.11 0.25 5.23
C GLN A 69 -2.85 0.96 6.57
N GLY A 70 -1.75 1.71 6.75
CA GLY A 70 -1.51 2.46 7.97
C GLY A 70 -1.17 1.62 9.21
N TYR A 71 -0.73 0.36 9.05
CA TYR A 71 -0.25 -0.40 10.21
C TYR A 71 1.07 0.17 10.74
N SER A 72 1.24 0.11 12.06
CA SER A 72 2.54 0.33 12.67
C SER A 72 3.56 -0.74 12.26
N ILE A 73 4.84 -0.44 12.48
CA ILE A 73 5.94 -1.37 12.23
C ILE A 73 5.78 -2.65 13.07
N ALA A 74 5.39 -2.50 14.33
CA ALA A 74 5.17 -3.62 15.25
C ALA A 74 3.98 -4.51 14.82
N GLU A 75 2.88 -3.92 14.38
CA GLU A 75 1.73 -4.67 13.84
C GLU A 75 2.10 -5.40 12.56
N THR A 76 2.82 -4.73 11.65
CA THR A 76 3.27 -5.35 10.40
C THR A 76 4.23 -6.51 10.66
N ALA A 77 5.12 -6.38 11.64
CA ALA A 77 6.03 -7.44 12.07
C ALA A 77 5.25 -8.68 12.56
N ARG A 78 4.24 -8.48 13.41
CA ARG A 78 3.34 -9.56 13.88
C ARG A 78 2.52 -10.16 12.74
N LEU A 79 1.98 -9.32 11.85
CA LEU A 79 1.16 -9.73 10.71
C LEU A 79 1.93 -10.62 9.73
N LEU A 80 3.19 -10.26 9.45
CA LEU A 80 4.01 -10.95 8.46
C LEU A 80 4.93 -12.02 9.08
N GLY A 81 4.99 -12.10 10.42
CA GLY A 81 5.84 -13.05 11.14
C GLY A 81 7.34 -12.79 10.95
N ILE A 82 7.74 -11.52 10.86
CA ILE A 82 9.14 -11.11 10.64
C ILE A 82 9.59 -10.07 11.69
N PRO A 83 10.89 -9.94 11.97
CA PRO A 83 11.39 -8.94 12.91
C PRO A 83 11.08 -7.49 12.49
N GLU A 84 10.88 -6.59 13.45
CA GLU A 84 10.65 -5.16 13.18
C GLU A 84 11.80 -4.49 12.40
N GLY A 85 13.05 -4.90 12.67
CA GLY A 85 14.21 -4.44 11.90
C GLY A 85 14.13 -4.86 10.42
N THR A 86 13.55 -6.02 10.14
CA THR A 86 13.29 -6.50 8.78
C THR A 86 12.18 -5.70 8.11
N VAL A 87 11.12 -5.34 8.86
CA VAL A 87 10.06 -4.44 8.38
C VAL A 87 10.66 -3.08 7.98
N LYS A 88 11.43 -2.44 8.88
CA LYS A 88 12.11 -1.16 8.63
C LYS A 88 12.99 -1.18 7.39
N SER A 89 13.87 -2.18 7.30
CA SER A 89 14.82 -2.31 6.17
C SER A 89 14.12 -2.60 4.84
N ARG A 90 13.06 -3.42 4.85
CA ARG A 90 12.26 -3.70 3.64
C ARG A 90 11.48 -2.47 3.19
N CYS A 91 10.85 -1.73 4.10
CA CYS A 91 10.16 -0.47 3.75
C CYS A 91 11.13 0.55 3.15
N SER A 92 12.31 0.73 3.73
CA SER A 92 13.33 1.63 3.19
C SER A 92 13.72 1.27 1.74
N ARG A 93 14.07 0.00 1.49
CA ARG A 93 14.43 -0.48 0.15
C ARG A 93 13.27 -0.39 -0.84
N ALA A 94 12.05 -0.69 -0.39
CA ALA A 94 10.86 -0.61 -1.22
C ALA A 94 10.57 0.84 -1.63
N ARG A 95 10.63 1.80 -0.69
CA ARG A 95 10.47 3.22 -0.99
C ARG A 95 11.52 3.74 -1.96
N ALA A 96 12.79 3.36 -1.79
CA ALA A 96 13.84 3.75 -2.73
C ALA A 96 13.56 3.26 -4.17
N LYS A 97 13.08 2.01 -4.32
CA LYS A 97 12.70 1.47 -5.63
C LYS A 97 11.45 2.11 -6.22
N LEU A 98 10.46 2.43 -5.37
CA LEU A 98 9.26 3.14 -5.79
C LEU A 98 9.60 4.55 -6.26
N ALA A 99 10.45 5.28 -5.53
CA ALA A 99 10.93 6.59 -5.94
C ALA A 99 11.61 6.56 -7.31
N GLN A 100 12.50 5.58 -7.54
CA GLN A 100 13.15 5.39 -8.86
C GLN A 100 12.14 5.05 -9.96
N SER A 101 11.15 4.19 -9.65
CA SER A 101 10.14 3.79 -10.62
C SER A 101 9.20 4.94 -10.96
N LEU A 102 8.76 5.71 -9.98
CA LEU A 102 7.83 6.83 -10.15
C LEU A 102 8.51 8.04 -10.81
N ALA A 103 9.78 8.31 -10.51
CA ALA A 103 10.55 9.35 -11.21
C ALA A 103 10.63 9.10 -12.72
N SER A 104 10.64 7.83 -13.15
CA SER A 104 10.57 7.49 -14.59
C SER A 104 9.20 7.75 -15.23
N PHE A 105 8.12 7.83 -14.44
CA PHE A 105 6.78 8.14 -14.92
C PHE A 105 6.47 9.65 -14.90
N ASP A 106 7.01 10.42 -13.94
CA ASP A 106 6.85 11.89 -13.90
C ASP A 106 7.45 12.58 -15.14
N GLY A 107 8.50 11.99 -15.74
CA GLY A 107 9.04 12.46 -17.02
C GLY A 107 8.09 12.29 -18.21
N VAL A 108 7.10 11.39 -18.11
CA VAL A 108 6.06 11.20 -19.14
C VAL A 108 4.86 12.12 -18.90
N ALA A 109 4.53 12.41 -17.64
CA ALA A 109 3.44 13.32 -17.28
C ALA A 109 3.77 14.79 -17.54
N THR A 110 5.06 15.17 -17.47
CA THR A 110 5.54 16.54 -17.72
C THR A 110 5.71 16.86 -19.21
N ALA A 111 5.67 15.86 -20.10
CA ALA A 111 5.84 16.03 -21.54
C ALA A 111 4.52 16.24 -22.30
N ARG A 112 3.42 16.60 -21.63
CA ARG A 112 2.11 16.80 -22.23
C ARG A 112 1.50 18.15 -21.89
#